data_AF-A0A078J3I0-F1
#
_entry.id   AF-A0A078J3I0-F1
#
_cell.length_a   1.000
_cell.length_b   1.000
_cell.length_c   1.000
_cell.angle_alpha   90.00
_cell.angle_beta   90.00
_cell.angle_gamma   90.00
#
_symmetry.space_group_name_H-M   'P 1'
#
loop_
_entity.id
_entity.type
_entity.pdbx_description
1 polymer ?
#
loop_
_entity_poly.entity_id
_entity_poly.type
_entity_poly.pdbx_seq_one_letter_code
_entity_poly.pdbx_strand_id
1 'polypeptide(L)'
;MATGRSLVRRVASTPWNARLRELASQSLFSESITLYRSMLRSGSSPDAFSYPFTLKSCAALSLPVSGQQLHCHVIREGCVAEPFVLTALISMYCKCGLVEGARKLFDENTQSHQLGVCYNALISGYTANAKVADATCLFRTMKERCVSVDSVTMLGLVPVCTVPDYIWFGMSLHGECVRLGIDSELAVLNSFITMYMKCGSVESGRRLFDGVPVKGLITWNAVISGYAQNGLAYDVLELYEEMKSYGVRPDPVTLVSVLSSCAHLGAQRIGQEVEKLVEANGFVSNVFVSNALISMYARCGNLAKARGVFDVMPVRSLVSWTAMIGCYGMHGMAETGLKLFDDMIRNGIRPDKTVFVMVLSTCSHSGLTNKGLELFDAMKREYKLEPGPEHYACVVDLLGRAGRIDEACEFIESMPIEPDGAVWGALLGACKIHKNVDMAEVAFAKVIELEPMNIGYYVLMSNIYTDSNNQEGIWRIRVMMRERGFKKEPGYSYVEHKGRVHLFLAGDRSHEQTEEVYRMLDELETSVMEIEGNTDCDRCGEVSSSTREHSERLAVAFAILKTSPGAEILVIKNLRVCEDCHVFIKMVSKIVDRRFVVRDASRFHYFEDGLCSCKDYW
;
A
#
# COMPACT_ATOMS: atom_id res chain seq x y z
N MET A 1 78.26 -7.12 -2.43
CA MET A 1 77.54 -6.80 -3.67
C MET A 1 76.49 -7.86 -3.91
N ALA A 2 75.36 -7.43 -4.47
CA ALA A 2 74.09 -8.11 -4.78
C ALA A 2 74.24 -9.54 -5.38
N THR A 3 73.28 -10.46 -5.27
CA THR A 3 71.87 -10.47 -5.76
C THR A 3 71.23 -11.77 -5.22
N GLY A 4 69.96 -11.84 -4.78
CA GLY A 4 68.74 -11.61 -5.54
C GLY A 4 68.03 -12.95 -5.82
N ARG A 5 67.18 -13.44 -4.90
CA ARG A 5 66.15 -14.46 -5.18
C ARG A 5 64.80 -13.91 -4.77
N SER A 6 63.99 -13.61 -5.78
CA SER A 6 62.66 -13.02 -5.66
C SER A 6 61.66 -14.00 -5.05
N LEU A 7 60.84 -13.48 -4.13
CA LEU A 7 59.57 -14.03 -3.72
C LEU A 7 58.62 -14.09 -4.92
N VAL A 8 58.24 -15.30 -5.34
CA VAL A 8 56.95 -15.53 -6.01
C VAL A 8 56.38 -16.82 -5.43
N ARG A 9 55.69 -16.73 -4.29
CA ARG A 9 54.78 -17.77 -3.83
C ARG A 9 53.50 -17.67 -4.66
N ARG A 10 53.35 -18.54 -5.67
CA ARG A 10 52.04 -18.88 -6.25
C ARG A 10 51.19 -19.51 -5.13
N VAL A 11 50.15 -18.81 -4.68
CA VAL A 11 49.17 -19.33 -3.71
C VAL A 11 48.26 -20.30 -4.45
N ALA A 12 48.37 -21.59 -4.15
CA ALA A 12 47.40 -22.60 -4.60
C ALA A 12 46.13 -22.49 -3.74
N SER A 13 44.96 -22.41 -4.36
CA SER A 13 43.67 -22.46 -3.65
C SER A 13 43.50 -23.82 -2.96
N THR A 14 43.36 -23.82 -1.63
CA THR A 14 43.06 -25.06 -0.88
C THR A 14 41.66 -25.58 -1.26
N PRO A 15 41.40 -26.90 -1.21
CA PRO A 15 40.08 -27.47 -1.51
C PRO A 15 38.96 -26.87 -0.66
N TRP A 16 39.28 -26.42 0.56
CA TRP A 16 38.34 -25.80 1.49
C TRP A 16 37.83 -24.45 1.00
N ASN A 17 38.70 -23.56 0.51
CA ASN A 17 38.31 -22.23 0.05
C ASN A 17 37.39 -22.28 -1.18
N ALA A 18 37.63 -23.21 -2.09
CA ALA A 18 36.77 -23.44 -3.25
C ALA A 18 35.37 -23.92 -2.83
N ARG A 19 35.29 -24.89 -1.92
CA ARG A 19 34.01 -25.40 -1.41
C ARG A 19 33.23 -24.39 -0.59
N LEU A 20 33.90 -23.60 0.26
CA LEU A 20 33.26 -22.52 1.02
C LEU A 20 32.66 -21.46 0.09
N ARG A 21 33.39 -21.10 -0.98
CA ARG A 21 32.89 -20.20 -2.01
C ARG A 21 31.69 -20.77 -2.74
N GLU A 22 31.75 -22.05 -3.13
CA GLU A 22 30.67 -22.74 -3.83
C GLU A 22 29.39 -22.78 -2.97
N LEU A 23 29.47 -23.23 -1.72
CA LEU A 23 28.33 -23.26 -0.80
C LEU A 23 27.74 -21.87 -0.57
N ALA A 24 28.58 -20.84 -0.39
CA ALA A 24 28.13 -19.46 -0.21
C ALA A 24 27.55 -18.84 -1.51
N SER A 25 27.86 -19.39 -2.69
CA SER A 25 27.27 -19.00 -3.96
C SER A 25 25.92 -19.68 -4.21
N GLN A 26 25.75 -20.91 -3.73
CA GLN A 26 24.51 -21.68 -3.78
C GLN A 26 23.53 -21.32 -2.64
N SER A 27 23.85 -20.32 -1.82
CA SER A 27 23.07 -19.89 -0.64
C SER A 27 22.90 -20.98 0.45
N LEU A 28 23.78 -21.99 0.46
CA LEU A 28 23.84 -23.05 1.47
C LEU A 28 24.64 -22.56 2.69
N PHE A 29 24.13 -21.53 3.36
CA PHE A 29 24.86 -20.80 4.39
C PHE A 29 25.12 -21.63 5.67
N SER A 30 24.18 -22.49 6.06
CA SER A 30 24.33 -23.37 7.24
C SER A 30 25.42 -24.43 7.02
N GLU A 31 25.46 -25.00 5.82
CA GLU A 31 26.47 -25.98 5.40
C GLU A 31 27.85 -25.32 5.28
N SER A 32 27.92 -24.09 4.75
CA SER A 32 29.15 -23.30 4.69
C SER A 32 29.78 -23.11 6.08
N ILE A 33 28.98 -22.76 7.11
CA ILE A 33 29.46 -22.63 8.50
C ILE A 33 29.90 -23.98 9.07
N THR A 34 29.17 -25.06 8.75
CA THR A 34 29.51 -26.42 9.19
C THR A 34 30.81 -26.90 8.56
N LEU A 35 31.03 -26.62 7.28
CA LEU A 35 32.26 -26.92 6.56
C LEU A 35 33.45 -26.17 7.17
N TYR A 36 33.28 -24.90 7.52
CA TYR A 36 34.32 -24.12 8.21
C TYR A 36 34.70 -24.74 9.56
N ARG A 37 33.72 -25.21 10.35
CA ARG A 37 33.99 -25.94 11.60
C ARG A 37 34.74 -27.26 11.34
N SER A 38 34.41 -27.96 10.26
CA SER A 38 35.14 -29.17 9.85
C SER A 38 36.59 -28.87 9.45
N MET A 39 36.83 -27.74 8.79
CA MET A 39 38.18 -27.29 8.44
C MET A 39 39.02 -27.02 9.69
N LEU A 40 38.44 -26.38 10.71
CA LEU A 40 39.13 -26.17 11.99
C LEU A 40 39.43 -27.50 12.70
N ARG A 41 38.49 -28.46 12.67
CA ARG A 41 38.67 -29.79 13.28
C ARG A 41 39.72 -30.65 12.57
N SER A 42 39.95 -30.44 11.27
CA SER A 42 40.99 -31.15 10.52
C SER A 42 42.40 -30.58 10.74
N GLY A 43 42.55 -29.56 11.60
CA GLY A 43 43.82 -28.88 11.87
C GLY A 43 44.25 -27.93 10.74
N SER A 44 43.39 -27.66 9.76
CA SER A 44 43.67 -26.69 8.70
C SER A 44 43.45 -25.26 9.20
N SER A 45 44.42 -24.37 8.98
CA SER A 45 44.30 -22.97 9.38
C SER A 45 43.45 -22.19 8.38
N PRO A 46 42.47 -21.38 8.83
CA PRO A 46 41.79 -20.43 7.97
C PRO A 46 42.74 -19.34 7.51
N ASP A 47 42.52 -18.85 6.30
CA ASP A 47 43.25 -17.74 5.71
C ASP A 47 42.28 -16.60 5.35
N ALA A 48 42.84 -15.48 4.88
CA ALA A 48 42.06 -14.33 4.45
C ALA A 48 40.98 -14.71 3.40
N PHE A 49 41.20 -15.73 2.56
CA PHE A 49 40.24 -16.15 1.54
C PHE A 49 39.11 -17.03 2.08
N SER A 50 39.26 -17.64 3.26
CA SER A 50 38.21 -18.42 3.93
C SER A 50 37.14 -17.54 4.58
N TYR A 51 37.52 -16.36 5.11
CA TYR A 51 36.68 -15.54 5.97
C TYR A 51 35.50 -14.83 5.25
N PRO A 52 35.64 -14.22 4.06
CA PRO A 52 34.54 -13.49 3.43
C PRO A 52 33.29 -14.35 3.19
N PHE A 53 33.47 -15.61 2.78
CA PHE A 53 32.36 -16.53 2.49
C PHE A 53 31.64 -17.01 3.75
N THR A 54 32.40 -17.24 4.83
CA THR A 54 31.85 -17.67 6.12
C THR A 54 31.18 -16.52 6.85
N LEU A 55 31.76 -15.32 6.81
CA LEU A 55 31.14 -14.09 7.30
C LEU A 55 29.87 -13.75 6.52
N LYS A 56 29.87 -13.88 5.18
CA LYS A 56 28.65 -13.74 4.36
C LYS A 56 27.56 -14.71 4.81
N SER A 57 27.94 -15.95 5.14
CA SER A 57 27.00 -16.98 5.61
C SER A 57 26.42 -16.63 6.99
N CYS A 58 27.24 -16.13 7.93
CA CYS A 58 26.75 -15.63 9.22
C CYS A 58 25.84 -14.42 9.08
N ALA A 59 26.17 -13.50 8.15
CA ALA A 59 25.39 -12.32 7.86
C ALA A 59 24.02 -12.66 7.26
N ALA A 60 23.98 -13.63 6.33
CA ALA A 60 22.74 -14.07 5.69
C ALA A 60 21.81 -14.83 6.64
N LEU A 61 22.37 -15.51 7.66
CA LEU A 61 21.61 -16.22 8.68
C LEU A 61 21.35 -15.37 9.94
N SER A 62 21.76 -14.10 9.95
CA SER A 62 21.67 -13.18 11.10
C SER A 62 22.17 -13.82 12.40
N LEU A 63 23.38 -14.38 12.38
CA LEU A 63 24.02 -15.05 13.52
C LEU A 63 25.09 -14.17 14.18
N PRO A 64 24.73 -13.23 15.08
CA PRO A 64 25.67 -12.25 15.64
C PRO A 64 26.80 -12.91 16.44
N VAL A 65 26.48 -13.92 17.26
CA VAL A 65 27.47 -14.61 18.12
C VAL A 65 28.51 -15.35 17.28
N SER A 66 28.06 -16.11 16.28
CA SER A 66 28.96 -16.82 15.35
C SER A 66 29.83 -15.85 14.55
N GLY A 67 29.25 -14.71 14.13
CA GLY A 67 29.98 -13.64 13.45
C GLY A 67 31.08 -13.01 14.31
N GLN A 68 30.79 -12.74 15.59
CA GLN A 68 31.79 -12.24 16.55
C GLN A 68 32.91 -13.26 16.82
N GLN A 69 32.58 -14.54 16.92
CA GLN A 69 33.59 -15.62 17.05
C GLN A 69 34.51 -15.67 15.82
N LEU A 70 33.95 -15.56 14.61
CA LEU A 70 34.74 -15.47 13.38
C LEU A 70 35.63 -14.23 13.37
N HIS A 71 35.13 -13.07 13.85
CA HIS A 71 35.95 -11.87 13.99
C HIS A 71 37.14 -12.09 14.94
N CYS A 72 36.95 -12.78 16.08
CA CYS A 72 38.06 -13.15 16.96
C CYS A 72 39.09 -14.03 16.26
N HIS A 73 38.66 -14.99 15.42
CA HIS A 73 39.58 -15.78 14.61
C HIS A 73 40.35 -14.93 13.60
N VAL A 74 39.68 -14.00 12.91
CA VAL A 74 40.34 -13.05 11.98
C VAL A 74 41.45 -12.26 12.68
N ILE A 75 41.18 -11.77 13.90
CA ILE A 75 42.17 -11.02 14.70
C ILE A 75 43.34 -11.92 15.07
N ARG A 76 43.07 -13.14 15.56
CA ARG A 76 44.11 -14.09 15.99
C ARG A 76 45.05 -14.50 14.85
N GLU A 77 44.51 -14.67 13.64
CA GLU A 77 45.31 -15.03 12.45
C GLU A 77 45.88 -13.80 11.71
N GLY A 78 45.73 -12.58 12.26
CA GLY A 78 46.32 -11.36 11.71
C GLY A 78 45.71 -10.89 10.38
N CYS A 79 44.51 -11.36 10.02
CA CYS A 79 43.88 -11.08 8.72
C CYS A 79 42.97 -9.83 8.72
N VAL A 80 42.90 -9.07 9.83
CA VAL A 80 41.97 -7.93 9.98
C VAL A 80 42.29 -6.74 9.05
N ALA A 81 43.56 -6.58 8.67
CA ALA A 81 43.99 -5.54 7.75
C ALA A 81 43.73 -5.88 6.28
N GLU A 82 43.33 -7.11 5.94
CA GLU A 82 43.05 -7.49 4.57
C GLU A 82 41.74 -6.83 4.07
N PRO A 83 41.76 -6.01 3.00
CA PRO A 83 40.61 -5.18 2.58
C PRO A 83 39.29 -5.94 2.38
N PHE A 84 39.38 -7.15 1.83
CA PHE A 84 38.22 -8.01 1.55
C PHE A 84 37.67 -8.69 2.81
N VAL A 85 38.51 -8.96 3.81
CA VAL A 85 38.08 -9.47 5.12
C VAL A 85 37.43 -8.34 5.92
N LEU A 86 38.04 -7.16 5.93
CA LEU A 86 37.53 -5.97 6.60
C LEU A 86 36.12 -5.58 6.10
N THR A 87 35.96 -5.50 4.77
CA THR A 87 34.66 -5.18 4.16
C THR A 87 33.60 -6.24 4.48
N ALA A 88 33.98 -7.52 4.50
CA ALA A 88 33.09 -8.62 4.85
C ALA A 88 32.66 -8.58 6.33
N LEU A 89 33.57 -8.20 7.24
CA LEU A 89 33.26 -8.00 8.66
C LEU A 89 32.28 -6.84 8.87
N ILE A 90 32.51 -5.68 8.24
CA ILE A 90 31.60 -4.53 8.29
C ILE A 90 30.21 -4.95 7.82
N SER A 91 30.11 -5.60 6.66
CA SER A 91 28.83 -6.08 6.12
C SER A 91 28.14 -7.08 7.05
N MET A 92 28.89 -7.99 7.68
CA MET A 92 28.36 -8.96 8.64
C MET A 92 27.78 -8.29 9.88
N TYR A 93 28.50 -7.34 10.48
CA TYR A 93 28.02 -6.60 11.64
C TYR A 93 26.75 -5.79 11.31
N CYS A 94 26.73 -5.08 10.19
CA CYS A 94 25.57 -4.32 9.75
C CYS A 94 24.33 -5.21 9.51
N LYS A 95 24.50 -6.37 8.85
CA LYS A 95 23.39 -7.32 8.60
C LYS A 95 22.91 -8.04 9.86
N CYS A 96 23.74 -8.12 10.89
CA CYS A 96 23.35 -8.62 12.21
C CYS A 96 22.74 -7.54 13.11
N GLY A 97 22.53 -6.31 12.62
CA GLY A 97 22.00 -5.18 13.42
C GLY A 97 23.01 -4.56 14.40
N LEU A 98 24.27 -4.99 14.36
CA LEU A 98 25.34 -4.54 15.27
C LEU A 98 26.15 -3.39 14.65
N VAL A 99 25.46 -2.33 14.24
CA VAL A 99 26.04 -1.25 13.43
C VAL A 99 27.15 -0.48 14.15
N GLU A 100 27.04 -0.28 15.46
CA GLU A 100 28.10 0.35 16.27
C GLU A 100 29.41 -0.45 16.22
N GLY A 101 29.32 -1.78 16.19
CA GLY A 101 30.48 -2.66 16.03
C GLY A 101 31.11 -2.52 14.64
N ALA A 102 30.29 -2.38 13.60
CA ALA A 102 30.76 -2.10 12.24
C ALA A 102 31.47 -0.74 12.16
N ARG A 103 30.90 0.29 12.81
CA ARG A 103 31.47 1.64 12.83
C ARG A 103 32.80 1.68 13.57
N LYS A 104 32.88 1.03 14.74
CA LYS A 104 34.13 0.92 15.49
C LYS A 104 35.23 0.23 14.68
N LEU A 105 34.91 -0.87 14.00
CA LEU A 105 35.84 -1.58 13.13
C LEU A 105 36.32 -0.70 11.97
N PHE A 106 35.45 0.14 11.42
CA PHE A 106 35.80 1.11 10.40
C PHE A 106 36.77 2.18 10.95
N ASP A 107 36.46 2.81 12.08
CA ASP A 107 37.27 3.89 12.64
C ASP A 107 38.65 3.42 13.15
N GLU A 108 38.74 2.21 13.71
CA GLU A 108 39.99 1.64 14.25
C GLU A 108 41.00 1.23 13.16
N ASN A 109 40.53 0.93 11.94
CA ASN A 109 41.39 0.47 10.85
C ASN A 109 41.70 1.62 9.88
N THR A 110 42.94 2.13 9.88
CA THR A 110 43.33 3.27 9.04
C THR A 110 43.18 3.03 7.53
N GLN A 111 43.19 1.77 7.07
CA GLN A 111 42.97 1.44 5.66
C GLN A 111 41.51 1.62 5.23
N SER A 112 40.55 1.49 6.14
CA SER A 112 39.12 1.65 5.84
C SER A 112 38.82 3.04 5.22
N HIS A 113 39.55 4.05 5.69
CA HIS A 113 39.43 5.44 5.32
C HIS A 113 39.88 5.75 3.89
N GLN A 114 40.60 4.84 3.25
CA GLN A 114 41.09 4.99 1.87
C GLN A 114 40.32 4.09 0.89
N LEU A 115 39.51 3.16 1.40
CA LEU A 115 38.84 2.12 0.62
C LEU A 115 37.35 2.44 0.44
N GLY A 116 36.95 2.83 -0.78
CA GLY A 116 35.55 3.10 -1.12
C GLY A 116 34.61 1.92 -0.79
N VAL A 117 35.08 0.68 -0.94
CA VAL A 117 34.31 -0.53 -0.59
C VAL A 117 33.90 -0.61 0.90
N CYS A 118 34.74 -0.09 1.81
CA CYS A 118 34.42 -0.05 3.24
C CYS A 118 33.34 1.02 3.53
N TYR A 119 33.45 2.19 2.89
CA TYR A 119 32.41 3.22 2.94
C TYR A 119 31.09 2.70 2.39
N ASN A 120 31.09 2.07 1.21
CA ASN A 120 29.89 1.51 0.57
C ASN A 120 29.20 0.46 1.45
N ALA A 121 29.98 -0.43 2.08
CA ALA A 121 29.46 -1.43 3.00
C ALA A 121 28.80 -0.81 4.23
N LEU A 122 29.42 0.21 4.83
CA LEU A 122 28.91 0.86 6.03
C LEU A 122 27.72 1.79 5.72
N ILE A 123 27.75 2.54 4.61
CA ILE A 123 26.62 3.33 4.11
C ILE A 123 25.40 2.43 3.89
N SER A 124 25.56 1.33 3.15
CA SER A 124 24.47 0.37 2.91
C SER A 124 23.96 -0.22 4.22
N GLY A 125 24.86 -0.47 5.18
CA GLY A 125 24.54 -0.93 6.51
C GLY A 125 23.72 0.06 7.33
N TYR A 126 24.10 1.35 7.31
CA TYR A 126 23.34 2.41 7.96
C TYR A 126 21.94 2.56 7.34
N THR A 127 21.85 2.55 6.01
CA THR A 127 20.57 2.59 5.29
C THR A 127 19.67 1.43 5.66
N ALA A 128 20.19 0.19 5.68
CA ALA A 128 19.42 -1.01 6.04
C ALA A 128 18.94 -1.03 7.49
N ASN A 129 19.59 -0.28 8.39
CA ASN A 129 19.23 -0.15 9.80
C ASN A 129 18.54 1.19 10.11
N ALA A 130 18.02 1.89 9.09
CA ALA A 130 17.31 3.17 9.21
C ALA A 130 18.11 4.30 9.90
N LYS A 131 19.45 4.27 9.81
CA LYS A 131 20.37 5.28 10.37
C LYS A 131 20.72 6.34 9.33
N VAL A 132 19.72 7.14 8.95
CA VAL A 132 19.82 8.14 7.86
C VAL A 132 20.89 9.21 8.12
N ALA A 133 20.93 9.77 9.33
CA ALA A 133 21.91 10.79 9.70
C ALA A 133 23.35 10.27 9.62
N ASP A 134 23.58 9.02 10.04
CA ASP A 134 24.91 8.42 10.01
C ASP A 134 25.37 8.11 8.58
N ALA A 135 24.47 7.60 7.72
CA ALA A 135 24.75 7.36 6.31
C ALA A 135 25.14 8.65 5.56
N THR A 136 24.39 9.73 5.78
CA THR A 136 24.63 11.04 5.15
C THR A 136 25.92 11.70 5.67
N CYS A 137 26.18 11.61 6.97
CA CYS A 137 27.42 12.08 7.57
C CYS A 137 28.63 11.33 7.00
N LEU A 138 28.55 10.00 6.94
CA LEU A 138 29.63 9.17 6.41
C LEU A 138 29.92 9.46 4.92
N PHE A 139 28.88 9.69 4.11
CA PHE A 139 29.04 10.11 2.72
C PHE A 139 29.74 11.48 2.60
N ARG A 140 29.42 12.44 3.48
CA ARG A 140 30.12 13.72 3.52
C ARG A 140 31.61 13.52 3.84
N THR A 141 31.93 12.71 4.85
CA THR A 141 33.32 12.38 5.20
C THR A 141 34.05 11.68 4.05
N MET A 142 33.38 10.80 3.32
CA MET A 142 33.93 10.15 2.13
C MET A 142 34.37 11.18 1.08
N LYS A 143 33.54 12.20 0.83
CA LYS A 143 33.84 13.30 -0.09
C LYS A 143 34.95 14.22 0.42
N GLU A 144 34.94 14.59 1.70
CA GLU A 144 35.98 15.42 2.33
C GLU A 144 37.37 14.76 2.27
N ARG A 145 37.40 13.42 2.30
CA ARG A 145 38.64 12.64 2.18
C ARG A 145 38.99 12.27 0.74
N CYS A 146 38.27 12.81 -0.24
CA CYS A 146 38.49 12.57 -1.67
C CYS A 146 38.45 11.08 -2.07
N VAL A 147 37.68 10.26 -1.34
CA VAL A 147 37.46 8.85 -1.72
C VAL A 147 36.47 8.81 -2.89
N SER A 148 36.74 7.96 -3.88
CA SER A 148 35.94 7.89 -5.11
C SER A 148 34.50 7.46 -4.82
N VAL A 149 33.54 8.30 -5.21
CA VAL A 149 32.12 7.96 -5.20
C VAL A 149 31.79 7.18 -6.47
N ASP A 150 31.19 6.01 -6.32
CA ASP A 150 30.80 5.14 -7.42
C ASP A 150 29.30 4.83 -7.39
N SER A 151 28.84 4.04 -8.38
CA SER A 151 27.45 3.61 -8.50
C SER A 151 26.99 2.81 -7.28
N VAL A 152 27.88 2.06 -6.64
CA VAL A 152 27.55 1.28 -5.43
C VAL A 152 27.32 2.22 -4.24
N THR A 153 28.07 3.32 -4.12
CA THR A 153 27.81 4.37 -3.14
C THR A 153 26.40 4.93 -3.31
N MET A 154 26.01 5.24 -4.55
CA MET A 154 24.69 5.81 -4.86
C MET A 154 23.57 4.82 -4.59
N LEU A 155 23.72 3.55 -5.01
CA LEU A 155 22.74 2.50 -4.71
C LEU A 155 22.56 2.26 -3.20
N GLY A 156 23.60 2.50 -2.39
CA GLY A 156 23.52 2.45 -0.93
C GLY A 156 22.79 3.65 -0.30
N LEU A 157 22.87 4.84 -0.92
CA LEU A 157 22.29 6.09 -0.40
C LEU A 157 20.88 6.38 -0.89
N VAL A 158 20.57 6.13 -2.16
CA VAL A 158 19.27 6.48 -2.76
C VAL A 158 18.08 5.87 -2.00
N PRO A 159 18.14 4.64 -1.44
CA PRO A 159 17.02 4.10 -0.66
C PRO A 159 16.65 4.96 0.57
N VAL A 160 17.60 5.69 1.17
CA VAL A 160 17.35 6.69 2.23
C VAL A 160 16.39 7.78 1.76
N CYS A 161 16.47 8.13 0.47
CA CYS A 161 15.73 9.23 -0.12
C CYS A 161 14.35 8.82 -0.63
N THR A 162 13.90 7.58 -0.41
CA THR A 162 12.57 7.11 -0.84
C THR A 162 11.43 7.60 0.06
N VAL A 163 11.75 8.31 1.14
CA VAL A 163 10.78 9.00 2.01
C VAL A 163 10.62 10.44 1.49
N PRO A 164 9.40 10.96 1.33
CA PRO A 164 9.14 12.30 0.79
C PRO A 164 9.98 13.43 1.42
N ASP A 165 10.20 13.37 2.74
CA ASP A 165 10.98 14.35 3.50
C ASP A 165 12.42 14.52 2.99
N TYR A 166 13.00 13.48 2.38
CA TYR A 166 14.37 13.47 1.88
C TYR A 166 14.48 13.67 0.37
N ILE A 167 13.40 14.06 -0.31
CA ILE A 167 13.39 14.25 -1.78
C ILE A 167 14.48 15.23 -2.25
N TRP A 168 14.71 16.33 -1.52
CA TRP A 168 15.75 17.30 -1.85
C TRP A 168 17.17 16.73 -1.79
N PHE A 169 17.41 15.85 -0.81
CA PHE A 169 18.68 15.13 -0.73
C PHE A 169 18.81 14.14 -1.89
N GLY A 170 17.73 13.42 -2.22
CA GLY A 170 17.66 12.56 -3.41
C GLY A 170 17.96 13.30 -4.72
N MET A 171 17.37 14.48 -4.92
CA MET A 171 17.66 15.34 -6.08
C MET A 171 19.12 15.79 -6.14
N SER A 172 19.71 16.09 -4.97
CA SER A 172 21.13 16.45 -4.88
C SER A 172 22.05 15.27 -5.25
N LEU A 173 21.72 14.06 -4.80
CA LEU A 173 22.43 12.84 -5.20
C LEU A 173 22.27 12.54 -6.69
N HIS A 174 21.09 12.79 -7.26
CA HIS A 174 20.85 12.60 -8.69
C HIS A 174 21.71 13.56 -9.52
N GLY A 175 21.75 14.86 -9.16
CA GLY A 175 22.63 15.84 -9.80
C GLY A 175 24.11 15.47 -9.69
N GLU A 176 24.53 14.89 -8.56
CA GLU A 176 25.88 14.35 -8.38
C GLU A 176 26.16 13.17 -9.32
N CYS A 177 25.19 12.27 -9.56
CA CYS A 177 25.34 11.16 -10.51
C CYS A 177 25.56 11.67 -11.94
N VAL A 178 24.81 12.70 -12.35
CA VAL A 178 24.97 13.35 -13.66
C VAL A 178 26.36 13.98 -13.78
N ARG A 179 26.83 14.65 -12.73
CA ARG A 179 28.18 15.24 -12.70
C ARG A 179 29.29 14.19 -12.80
N LEU A 180 29.07 13.00 -12.24
CA LEU A 180 30.01 11.87 -12.27
C LEU A 180 29.89 11.02 -13.55
N GLY A 181 28.85 11.22 -14.36
CA GLY A 181 28.59 10.44 -15.59
C GLY A 181 28.12 9.01 -15.34
N ILE A 182 27.65 8.70 -14.12
CA ILE A 182 27.11 7.38 -13.73
C ILE A 182 25.58 7.31 -13.83
N ASP A 183 24.94 8.40 -14.24
CA ASP A 183 23.50 8.53 -14.46
C ASP A 183 23.00 7.71 -15.65
N SER A 184 23.87 7.24 -16.53
CA SER A 184 23.52 6.34 -17.63
C SER A 184 23.45 4.86 -17.21
N GLU A 185 23.91 4.52 -16.02
CA GLU A 185 23.89 3.14 -15.53
C GLU A 185 22.47 2.72 -15.13
N LEU A 186 21.97 1.63 -15.74
CA LEU A 186 20.58 1.19 -15.57
C LEU A 186 20.19 0.92 -14.10
N ALA A 187 21.13 0.41 -13.29
CA ALA A 187 20.88 0.18 -11.87
C ALA A 187 20.65 1.50 -11.10
N VAL A 188 21.47 2.52 -11.37
CA VAL A 188 21.37 3.86 -10.78
C VAL A 188 20.07 4.52 -11.23
N LEU A 189 19.77 4.49 -12.53
CA LEU A 189 18.51 4.99 -13.10
C LEU A 189 17.29 4.37 -12.45
N ASN A 190 17.21 3.04 -12.37
CA ASN A 190 16.07 2.34 -11.76
C ASN A 190 15.91 2.70 -10.27
N SER A 191 17.02 2.92 -9.56
CA SER A 191 16.99 3.37 -8.17
C SER A 191 16.42 4.79 -8.03
N PHE A 192 16.81 5.71 -8.91
CA PHE A 192 16.25 7.07 -8.92
C PHE A 192 14.79 7.12 -9.38
N ILE A 193 14.40 6.34 -10.39
CA ILE A 193 13.00 6.19 -10.78
C ILE A 193 12.18 5.76 -9.56
N THR A 194 12.60 4.69 -8.87
CA THR A 194 11.93 4.19 -7.66
C THR A 194 11.85 5.27 -6.58
N MET A 195 12.91 6.05 -6.38
CA MET A 195 12.96 7.15 -5.41
C MET A 195 11.93 8.23 -5.74
N TYR A 196 11.94 8.77 -6.96
CA TYR A 196 10.99 9.81 -7.37
C TYR A 196 9.54 9.34 -7.27
N MET A 197 9.27 8.10 -7.70
CA MET A 197 7.94 7.51 -7.61
C MET A 197 7.46 7.38 -6.16
N LYS A 198 8.31 6.90 -5.24
CA LYS A 198 7.95 6.77 -3.81
C LYS A 198 7.80 8.11 -3.09
N CYS A 199 8.49 9.15 -3.55
CA CYS A 199 8.37 10.51 -3.02
C CYS A 199 7.19 11.30 -3.63
N GLY A 200 6.34 10.67 -4.44
CA GLY A 200 5.20 11.32 -5.09
C GLY A 200 5.56 12.23 -6.27
N SER A 201 6.83 12.34 -6.66
CA SER A 201 7.27 13.09 -7.84
C SER A 201 7.14 12.24 -9.10
N VAL A 202 5.91 11.81 -9.39
CA VAL A 202 5.57 10.88 -10.48
C VAL A 202 6.08 11.37 -11.84
N GLU A 203 5.95 12.67 -12.13
CA GLU A 203 6.41 13.25 -13.39
C GLU A 203 7.93 13.09 -13.58
N SER A 204 8.71 13.30 -12.51
CA SER A 204 10.17 13.17 -12.57
C SER A 204 10.58 11.72 -12.75
N GLY A 205 9.87 10.79 -12.08
CA GLY A 205 10.03 9.35 -12.28
C GLY A 205 9.71 8.91 -13.71
N ARG A 206 8.60 9.41 -14.29
CA ARG A 206 8.20 9.10 -15.67
C ARG A 206 9.20 9.64 -16.70
N ARG A 207 9.69 10.88 -16.53
CA ARG A 207 10.73 11.45 -17.42
C ARG A 207 12.00 10.59 -17.46
N LEU A 208 12.46 10.11 -16.30
CA LEU A 208 13.61 9.21 -16.25
C LEU A 208 13.33 7.88 -16.93
N PHE A 209 12.16 7.30 -16.71
CA PHE A 209 11.73 6.07 -17.37
C PHE A 209 11.72 6.21 -18.89
N ASP A 210 11.15 7.30 -19.42
CA ASP A 210 11.09 7.56 -20.85
C ASP A 210 12.48 7.65 -21.46
N GLY A 211 13.42 8.27 -20.76
CA GLY A 211 14.83 8.36 -21.14
C GLY A 211 15.59 7.03 -21.15
N VAL A 212 15.07 5.95 -20.55
CA VAL A 212 15.75 4.64 -20.56
C VAL A 212 15.68 4.01 -21.96
N PRO A 213 16.82 3.75 -22.64
CA PRO A 213 16.82 3.26 -24.01
C PRO A 213 16.32 1.81 -24.14
N VAL A 214 16.70 0.95 -23.20
CA VAL A 214 16.27 -0.46 -23.15
C VAL A 214 15.65 -0.72 -21.77
N LYS A 215 14.32 -0.86 -21.75
CA LYS A 215 13.55 -1.01 -20.52
C LYS A 215 13.44 -2.49 -20.15
N GLY A 216 14.10 -2.88 -19.05
CA GLY A 216 14.00 -4.24 -18.49
C GLY A 216 12.86 -4.38 -17.49
N LEU A 217 12.63 -5.60 -17.00
CA LEU A 217 11.59 -5.90 -16.00
C LEU A 217 11.67 -5.00 -14.75
N ILE A 218 12.88 -4.75 -14.24
CA ILE A 218 13.09 -3.88 -13.06
C ILE A 218 12.64 -2.44 -13.35
N THR A 219 12.90 -1.93 -14.54
CA THR A 219 12.53 -0.57 -14.97
C THR A 219 11.01 -0.43 -15.06
N TRP A 220 10.33 -1.42 -15.67
CA TRP A 220 8.86 -1.47 -15.71
C TRP A 220 8.25 -1.59 -14.31
N ASN A 221 8.78 -2.47 -13.47
CA ASN A 221 8.27 -2.67 -12.11
C ASN A 221 8.41 -1.42 -11.24
N ALA A 222 9.50 -0.65 -11.39
CA ALA A 222 9.70 0.60 -10.65
C ALA A 222 8.59 1.62 -10.93
N VAL A 223 8.20 1.77 -12.21
CA VAL A 223 7.16 2.72 -12.61
C VAL A 223 5.76 2.17 -12.32
N ILE A 224 5.46 0.93 -12.70
CA ILE A 224 4.14 0.31 -12.46
C ILE A 224 3.80 0.30 -10.97
N SER A 225 4.74 -0.12 -10.12
CA SER A 225 4.53 -0.11 -8.66
C SER A 225 4.41 1.32 -8.12
N GLY A 226 5.19 2.25 -8.67
CA GLY A 226 5.15 3.65 -8.32
C GLY A 226 3.81 4.31 -8.63
N TYR A 227 3.28 4.11 -9.83
CA TYR A 227 1.97 4.62 -10.24
C TYR A 227 0.86 4.04 -9.35
N ALA A 228 0.91 2.73 -9.08
CA ALA A 228 -0.04 2.07 -8.18
C ALA A 228 -0.02 2.67 -6.76
N GLN A 229 1.17 2.93 -6.20
CA GLN A 229 1.32 3.53 -4.87
C GLN A 229 0.82 4.98 -4.81
N ASN A 230 0.82 5.70 -5.92
CA ASN A 230 0.32 7.07 -6.02
C ASN A 230 -1.17 7.14 -6.42
N GLY A 231 -1.90 6.01 -6.41
CA GLY A 231 -3.34 5.97 -6.69
C GLY A 231 -3.70 6.13 -8.19
N LEU A 232 -2.72 6.08 -9.08
CA LEU A 232 -2.90 6.26 -10.52
C LEU A 232 -3.27 4.93 -11.20
N ALA A 233 -4.38 4.35 -10.77
CA ALA A 233 -4.77 2.99 -11.14
C ALA A 233 -5.01 2.82 -12.65
N TYR A 234 -5.53 3.84 -13.32
CA TYR A 234 -5.80 3.80 -14.77
C TYR A 234 -4.50 3.74 -15.57
N ASP A 235 -3.54 4.61 -15.26
CA ASP A 235 -2.22 4.64 -15.90
C ASP A 235 -1.44 3.33 -15.70
N VAL A 236 -1.63 2.63 -14.57
CA VAL A 236 -1.03 1.30 -14.33
C VAL A 236 -1.49 0.29 -15.39
N LEU A 237 -2.77 0.31 -15.78
CA LEU A 237 -3.29 -0.60 -16.78
C LEU A 237 -2.76 -0.25 -18.17
N GLU A 238 -2.64 1.04 -18.50
CA GLU A 238 -2.00 1.48 -19.75
C GLU A 238 -0.53 1.07 -19.82
N LEU A 239 0.23 1.30 -18.74
CA LEU A 239 1.62 0.87 -18.62
C LEU A 239 1.78 -0.65 -18.73
N TYR A 240 0.83 -1.42 -18.20
CA TYR A 240 0.84 -2.87 -18.32
C TYR A 240 0.64 -3.34 -19.76
N GLU A 241 -0.26 -2.70 -20.51
CA GLU A 241 -0.39 -2.95 -21.95
C GLU A 241 0.87 -2.52 -22.72
N GLU A 242 1.46 -1.36 -22.39
CA GLU A 242 2.72 -0.89 -22.97
C GLU A 242 3.85 -1.90 -22.72
N MET A 243 3.99 -2.41 -21.50
CA MET A 243 4.97 -3.44 -21.12
C MET A 243 4.80 -4.73 -21.93
N LYS A 244 3.56 -5.20 -22.10
CA LYS A 244 3.26 -6.38 -22.93
C LYS A 244 3.60 -6.15 -24.40
N SER A 245 3.28 -4.96 -24.92
CA SER A 245 3.60 -4.57 -26.30
C SER A 245 5.12 -4.50 -26.55
N TYR A 246 5.89 -4.12 -25.52
CA TYR A 246 7.35 -4.12 -25.52
C TYR A 246 7.95 -5.55 -25.40
N GLY A 247 7.13 -6.57 -25.18
CA GLY A 247 7.57 -7.96 -25.06
C GLY A 247 8.18 -8.34 -23.71
N VAL A 248 8.06 -7.47 -22.68
CA VAL A 248 8.55 -7.80 -21.33
C VAL A 248 7.50 -8.61 -20.59
N ARG A 249 7.87 -9.80 -20.10
CA ARG A 249 6.95 -10.65 -19.35
C ARG A 249 6.77 -10.12 -17.93
N PRO A 250 5.53 -9.95 -17.45
CA PRO A 250 5.26 -9.52 -16.08
C PRO A 250 5.65 -10.59 -15.07
N ASP A 251 6.10 -10.16 -13.90
CA ASP A 251 6.45 -11.01 -12.76
C ASP A 251 5.44 -10.82 -11.61
N PRO A 252 5.54 -11.59 -10.52
CA PRO A 252 4.62 -11.44 -9.38
C PRO A 252 4.51 -10.00 -8.84
N VAL A 253 5.58 -9.21 -8.91
CA VAL A 253 5.56 -7.80 -8.47
C VAL A 253 4.69 -6.98 -9.41
N THR A 254 4.87 -7.12 -10.73
CA THR A 254 4.00 -6.47 -11.73
C THR A 254 2.54 -6.84 -11.51
N LEU A 255 2.24 -8.14 -11.34
CA LEU A 255 0.87 -8.64 -11.26
C LEU A 255 0.16 -8.16 -10.01
N VAL A 256 0.84 -8.05 -8.87
CA VAL A 256 0.26 -7.49 -7.64
C VAL A 256 -0.17 -6.04 -7.85
N SER A 257 0.68 -5.22 -8.48
CA SER A 257 0.33 -3.81 -8.78
C SER A 257 -0.84 -3.70 -9.76
N VAL A 258 -0.85 -4.51 -10.83
CA VAL A 258 -1.95 -4.54 -11.81
C VAL A 258 -3.26 -4.98 -11.16
N LEU A 259 -3.25 -6.07 -10.39
CA LEU A 259 -4.43 -6.57 -9.68
C LEU A 259 -4.96 -5.56 -8.67
N SER A 260 -4.08 -4.85 -7.96
CA SER A 260 -4.49 -3.75 -7.05
C SER A 260 -5.20 -2.64 -7.84
N SER A 261 -4.67 -2.23 -8.98
CA SER A 261 -5.31 -1.23 -9.85
C SER A 261 -6.65 -1.71 -10.42
N CYS A 262 -6.75 -2.99 -10.82
CA CYS A 262 -8.03 -3.60 -11.20
C CYS A 262 -9.02 -3.54 -10.04
N ALA A 263 -8.58 -3.84 -8.81
CA ALA A 263 -9.39 -3.75 -7.61
C ALA A 263 -9.88 -2.32 -7.37
N HIS A 264 -9.07 -1.29 -7.62
CA HIS A 264 -9.49 0.10 -7.48
C HIS A 264 -10.51 0.53 -8.54
N LEU A 265 -10.32 0.12 -9.80
CA LEU A 265 -11.19 0.53 -10.92
C LEU A 265 -12.43 -0.35 -11.10
N GLY A 266 -12.48 -1.52 -10.45
CA GLY A 266 -13.49 -2.53 -10.76
C GLY A 266 -13.28 -3.21 -12.11
N ALA A 267 -12.03 -3.26 -12.62
CA ALA A 267 -11.70 -3.82 -13.93
C ALA A 267 -11.59 -5.36 -13.87
N GLN A 268 -12.74 -6.01 -13.80
CA GLN A 268 -12.88 -7.45 -13.58
C GLN A 268 -12.33 -8.27 -14.76
N ARG A 269 -12.53 -7.85 -16.01
CA ARG A 269 -12.04 -8.62 -17.17
C ARG A 269 -10.52 -8.72 -17.18
N ILE A 270 -9.84 -7.58 -16.96
CA ILE A 270 -8.37 -7.56 -16.91
C ILE A 270 -7.88 -8.42 -15.73
N GLY A 271 -8.56 -8.36 -14.59
CA GLY A 271 -8.29 -9.24 -13.45
C GLY A 271 -8.38 -10.74 -13.79
N GLN A 272 -9.39 -11.15 -14.58
CA GLN A 272 -9.53 -12.54 -15.05
C GLN A 272 -8.44 -12.94 -16.05
N GLU A 273 -8.00 -12.02 -16.91
CA GLU A 273 -6.87 -12.28 -17.82
C GLU A 273 -5.56 -12.47 -17.04
N VAL A 274 -5.35 -11.66 -16.00
CA VAL A 274 -4.21 -11.80 -15.10
C VAL A 274 -4.28 -13.11 -14.31
N GLU A 275 -5.46 -13.53 -13.81
CA GLU A 275 -5.63 -14.83 -13.15
C GLU A 275 -5.18 -16.00 -14.05
N LYS A 276 -5.61 -16.03 -15.32
CA LYS A 276 -5.18 -17.06 -16.28
C LYS A 276 -3.67 -17.05 -16.49
N LEU A 277 -3.05 -15.87 -16.49
CA LEU A 277 -1.60 -15.73 -16.59
C LEU A 277 -0.88 -16.22 -15.33
N VAL A 278 -1.43 -15.97 -14.14
CA VAL A 278 -0.95 -16.48 -12.86
C VAL A 278 -0.97 -18.02 -12.85
N GLU A 279 -2.05 -18.62 -13.33
CA GLU A 279 -2.18 -20.07 -13.47
C GLU A 279 -1.16 -20.64 -14.46
N ALA A 280 -1.08 -20.07 -15.67
CA ALA A 280 -0.19 -20.54 -16.72
C ALA A 280 1.30 -20.47 -16.33
N ASN A 281 1.69 -19.49 -15.51
CA ASN A 281 3.06 -19.31 -15.04
C ASN A 281 3.34 -19.99 -13.70
N GLY A 282 2.37 -20.69 -13.10
CA GLY A 282 2.55 -21.37 -11.81
C GLY A 282 2.70 -20.44 -10.61
N PHE A 283 2.21 -19.20 -10.70
CA PHE A 283 2.27 -18.21 -9.62
C PHE A 283 1.17 -18.36 -8.57
N VAL A 284 0.28 -19.34 -8.71
CA VAL A 284 -0.82 -19.62 -7.75
C VAL A 284 -0.29 -19.89 -6.33
N SER A 285 0.90 -20.45 -6.17
CA SER A 285 1.53 -20.68 -4.87
C SER A 285 2.09 -19.41 -4.21
N ASN A 286 2.19 -18.31 -4.96
CA ASN A 286 2.66 -17.04 -4.43
C ASN A 286 1.55 -16.37 -3.61
N VAL A 287 1.77 -16.28 -2.30
CA VAL A 287 0.81 -15.72 -1.33
C VAL A 287 0.47 -14.26 -1.65
N PHE A 288 1.44 -13.46 -2.13
CA PHE A 288 1.20 -12.05 -2.46
C PHE A 288 0.26 -11.90 -3.66
N VAL A 289 0.47 -12.70 -4.70
CA VAL A 289 -0.39 -12.72 -5.90
C VAL A 289 -1.79 -13.23 -5.55
N SER A 290 -1.89 -14.30 -4.74
CA SER A 290 -3.18 -14.83 -4.29
C SER A 290 -3.96 -13.82 -3.45
N ASN A 291 -3.30 -13.10 -2.54
CA ASN A 291 -3.93 -12.03 -1.76
C ASN A 291 -4.39 -10.85 -2.64
N ALA A 292 -3.61 -10.51 -3.68
CA ALA A 292 -4.01 -9.49 -4.65
C ALA A 292 -5.22 -9.94 -5.49
N LEU A 293 -5.29 -11.21 -5.89
CA LEU A 293 -6.46 -11.80 -6.58
C LEU A 293 -7.71 -11.78 -5.69
N ILE A 294 -7.58 -12.15 -4.41
CA ILE A 294 -8.66 -12.05 -3.42
C ILE A 294 -9.22 -10.62 -3.37
N SER A 295 -8.33 -9.64 -3.15
CA SER A 295 -8.70 -8.23 -3.06
C SER A 295 -9.34 -7.73 -4.35
N MET A 296 -8.78 -8.08 -5.50
CA MET A 296 -9.31 -7.74 -6.82
C MET A 296 -10.72 -8.29 -7.01
N TYR A 297 -10.94 -9.58 -6.79
CA TYR A 297 -12.27 -10.17 -7.00
C TYR A 297 -13.32 -9.62 -6.05
N ALA A 298 -13.00 -9.46 -4.76
CA ALA A 298 -13.93 -8.90 -3.79
C ALA A 298 -14.27 -7.45 -4.13
N ARG A 299 -13.27 -6.61 -4.43
CA ARG A 299 -13.48 -5.20 -4.80
C ARG A 299 -14.13 -5.01 -6.18
N CYS A 300 -14.15 -6.04 -7.03
CA CYS A 300 -14.95 -6.10 -8.26
C CYS A 300 -16.35 -6.73 -8.03
N GLY A 301 -16.82 -6.90 -6.80
CA GLY A 301 -18.14 -7.42 -6.50
C GLY A 301 -18.27 -8.95 -6.50
N ASN A 302 -17.24 -9.70 -6.93
CA ASN A 302 -17.25 -11.16 -7.03
C ASN A 302 -16.65 -11.82 -5.78
N LEU A 303 -17.37 -11.72 -4.67
CA LEU A 303 -16.96 -12.29 -3.39
C LEU A 303 -16.84 -13.82 -3.43
N ALA A 304 -17.63 -14.50 -4.26
CA ALA A 304 -17.59 -15.95 -4.43
C ALA A 304 -16.24 -16.41 -5.03
N LYS A 305 -15.74 -15.76 -6.09
CA LYS A 305 -14.41 -16.04 -6.62
C LYS A 305 -13.29 -15.70 -5.65
N ALA A 306 -13.39 -14.56 -4.95
CA ALA A 306 -12.42 -14.20 -3.91
C ALA A 306 -12.32 -15.31 -2.85
N ARG A 307 -13.47 -15.84 -2.40
CA ARG A 307 -13.52 -16.96 -1.47
C ARG A 307 -12.93 -18.24 -2.08
N GLY A 308 -13.22 -18.54 -3.34
CA GLY A 308 -12.64 -19.68 -4.06
C GLY A 308 -11.12 -19.63 -4.11
N VAL A 309 -10.53 -18.47 -4.44
CA VAL A 309 -9.06 -18.27 -4.40
C VAL A 309 -8.54 -18.51 -2.99
N PHE A 310 -9.17 -17.93 -1.97
CA PHE A 310 -8.79 -18.14 -0.57
C PHE A 310 -8.83 -19.61 -0.16
N ASP A 311 -9.84 -20.38 -0.58
CA ASP A 311 -10.02 -21.78 -0.21
C ASP A 311 -9.02 -22.74 -0.87
N VAL A 312 -8.44 -22.39 -2.03
CA VAL A 312 -7.41 -23.20 -2.70
C VAL A 312 -5.97 -22.85 -2.31
N MET A 313 -5.75 -21.77 -1.54
CA MET A 313 -4.41 -21.38 -1.11
C MET A 313 -3.73 -22.48 -0.27
N PRO A 314 -2.51 -22.92 -0.61
CA PRO A 314 -1.81 -23.97 0.12
C PRO A 314 -1.37 -23.50 1.52
N VAL A 315 -1.00 -22.23 1.64
CA VAL A 315 -0.62 -21.57 2.89
C VAL A 315 -1.34 -20.23 2.96
N ARG A 316 -2.10 -20.02 4.04
CA ARG A 316 -2.77 -18.75 4.31
C ARG A 316 -1.98 -17.99 5.36
N SER A 317 -1.49 -16.80 5.00
CA SER A 317 -0.85 -15.91 5.95
C SER A 317 -1.88 -15.08 6.70
N LEU A 318 -1.47 -14.41 7.77
CA LEU A 318 -2.29 -13.41 8.46
C LEU A 318 -2.95 -12.44 7.47
N VAL A 319 -2.17 -11.94 6.50
CA VAL A 319 -2.65 -11.04 5.44
C VAL A 319 -3.79 -11.64 4.61
N SER A 320 -3.75 -12.96 4.32
CA SER A 320 -4.81 -13.65 3.58
C SER A 320 -6.14 -13.65 4.36
N TRP A 321 -6.08 -13.91 5.67
CA TRP A 321 -7.24 -13.89 6.55
C TRP A 321 -7.78 -12.47 6.73
N THR A 322 -6.90 -11.50 7.01
CA THR A 322 -7.24 -10.08 7.12
C THR A 322 -7.98 -9.59 5.88
N ALA A 323 -7.45 -9.92 4.69
CA ALA A 323 -8.06 -9.55 3.42
C ALA A 323 -9.49 -10.10 3.29
N MET A 324 -9.71 -11.40 3.54
CA MET A 324 -11.06 -11.96 3.43
C MET A 324 -12.03 -11.40 4.48
N ILE A 325 -11.60 -11.23 5.72
CA ILE A 325 -12.43 -10.64 6.80
C ILE A 325 -12.89 -9.24 6.38
N GLY A 326 -11.95 -8.40 5.95
CA GLY A 326 -12.25 -7.05 5.45
C GLY A 326 -13.17 -7.07 4.22
N CYS A 327 -13.01 -8.03 3.31
CA CYS A 327 -13.89 -8.20 2.16
C CYS A 327 -15.33 -8.48 2.61
N TYR A 328 -15.56 -9.46 3.48
CA TYR A 328 -16.91 -9.73 4.00
C TYR A 328 -17.50 -8.50 4.71
N GLY A 329 -16.69 -7.73 5.44
CA GLY A 329 -17.10 -6.45 6.03
C GLY A 329 -17.57 -5.41 5.00
N MET A 330 -16.80 -5.21 3.93
CA MET A 330 -17.18 -4.30 2.83
C MET A 330 -18.47 -4.74 2.13
N HIS A 331 -18.79 -6.04 2.13
CA HIS A 331 -20.02 -6.57 1.55
C HIS A 331 -21.21 -6.65 2.54
N GLY A 332 -21.07 -6.11 3.75
CA GLY A 332 -22.12 -6.13 4.78
C GLY A 332 -22.41 -7.52 5.37
N MET A 333 -21.49 -8.46 5.20
CA MET A 333 -21.62 -9.85 5.66
C MET A 333 -20.83 -10.10 6.95
N ALA A 334 -21.07 -9.28 7.98
CA ALA A 334 -20.26 -9.29 9.20
C ALA A 334 -20.19 -10.64 9.91
N GLU A 335 -21.31 -11.35 10.01
CA GLU A 335 -21.35 -12.67 10.67
C GLU A 335 -20.36 -13.66 10.04
N THR A 336 -20.25 -13.66 8.70
CA THR A 336 -19.28 -14.52 7.99
C THR A 336 -17.85 -14.03 8.20
N GLY A 337 -17.63 -12.71 8.23
CA GLY A 337 -16.32 -12.12 8.54
C GLY A 337 -15.85 -12.47 9.95
N LEU A 338 -16.73 -12.42 10.95
CA LEU A 338 -16.41 -12.78 12.34
C LEU A 338 -16.18 -14.29 12.51
N LYS A 339 -16.95 -15.14 11.81
CA LYS A 339 -16.67 -16.59 11.78
C LYS A 339 -15.27 -16.88 11.20
N LEU A 340 -14.85 -16.15 10.17
CA LEU A 340 -13.51 -16.25 9.61
C LEU A 340 -12.41 -15.80 10.58
N PHE A 341 -12.69 -14.78 11.40
CA PHE A 341 -11.78 -14.38 12.49
C PHE A 341 -11.61 -15.51 13.50
N ASP A 342 -12.69 -16.17 13.91
CA ASP A 342 -12.62 -17.33 14.81
C ASP A 342 -11.88 -18.52 14.17
N ASP A 343 -12.12 -18.78 12.88
CA ASP A 343 -11.41 -19.81 12.11
C ASP A 343 -9.91 -19.52 12.03
N MET A 344 -9.52 -18.26 11.82
CA MET A 344 -8.11 -17.83 11.80
C MET A 344 -7.41 -18.18 13.12
N ILE A 345 -8.06 -17.88 14.25
CA ILE A 345 -7.54 -18.20 15.59
C ILE A 345 -7.45 -19.73 15.78
N ARG A 346 -8.47 -20.48 15.37
CA ARG A 346 -8.48 -21.96 15.42
C ARG A 346 -7.38 -22.59 14.57
N ASN A 347 -6.92 -21.92 13.52
CA ASN A 347 -5.77 -22.33 12.70
C ASN A 347 -4.42 -21.91 13.29
N GLY A 348 -4.38 -21.39 14.53
CA GLY A 348 -3.15 -21.01 15.22
C GLY A 348 -2.53 -19.71 14.71
N ILE A 349 -3.25 -18.93 13.90
CA ILE A 349 -2.79 -17.64 13.41
C ILE A 349 -3.16 -16.57 14.44
N ARG A 350 -2.14 -15.95 15.05
CA ARG A 350 -2.34 -14.89 16.04
C ARG A 350 -2.80 -13.60 15.35
N PRO A 351 -3.94 -13.01 15.75
CA PRO A 351 -4.36 -11.70 15.24
C PRO A 351 -3.33 -10.60 15.53
N ASP A 352 -3.22 -9.66 14.59
CA ASP A 352 -2.49 -8.40 14.77
C ASP A 352 -3.45 -7.21 14.84
N LYS A 353 -2.87 -6.01 14.99
CA LYS A 353 -3.62 -4.75 14.99
C LYS A 353 -4.47 -4.58 13.73
N THR A 354 -3.92 -4.90 12.55
CA THR A 354 -4.63 -4.72 11.28
C THR A 354 -5.89 -5.58 11.17
N VAL A 355 -5.88 -6.83 11.64
CA VAL A 355 -7.11 -7.64 11.70
C VAL A 355 -8.15 -7.01 12.61
N PHE A 356 -7.74 -6.44 13.75
CA PHE A 356 -8.66 -5.77 14.66
C PHE A 356 -9.35 -4.56 14.03
N VAL A 357 -8.63 -3.77 13.24
CA VAL A 357 -9.27 -2.71 12.42
C VAL A 357 -10.34 -3.32 11.51
N MET A 358 -10.04 -4.40 10.77
CA MET A 358 -11.01 -5.01 9.86
C MET A 358 -12.25 -5.55 10.56
N VAL A 359 -12.13 -6.25 11.69
CA VAL A 359 -13.30 -6.76 12.43
C VAL A 359 -14.12 -5.64 13.08
N LEU A 360 -13.47 -4.58 13.57
CA LEU A 360 -14.16 -3.42 14.14
C LEU A 360 -14.94 -2.65 13.07
N SER A 361 -14.33 -2.37 11.92
CA SER A 361 -15.04 -1.75 10.78
C SER A 361 -16.18 -2.64 10.28
N THR A 362 -15.98 -3.97 10.26
CA THR A 362 -17.02 -4.95 9.90
C THR A 362 -18.21 -4.87 10.86
N CYS A 363 -17.96 -4.78 12.17
CA CYS A 363 -19.00 -4.58 13.18
C CYS A 363 -19.70 -3.22 13.00
N SER A 364 -18.93 -2.16 12.72
CA SER A 364 -19.46 -0.81 12.51
C SER A 364 -20.43 -0.74 11.36
N HIS A 365 -20.05 -1.28 10.20
CA HIS A 365 -20.89 -1.27 9.00
C HIS A 365 -22.15 -2.13 9.11
N SER A 366 -22.17 -3.08 10.06
CA SER A 366 -23.30 -4.01 10.26
C SER A 366 -24.10 -3.74 11.52
N GLY A 367 -23.79 -2.68 12.26
CA GLY A 367 -24.49 -2.30 13.49
C GLY A 367 -24.30 -3.27 14.66
N LEU A 368 -23.22 -4.07 14.66
CA LEU A 368 -22.90 -5.02 15.72
C LEU A 368 -22.13 -4.33 16.88
N THR A 369 -22.70 -3.26 17.44
CA THR A 369 -22.03 -2.37 18.41
C THR A 369 -21.48 -3.12 19.62
N ASN A 370 -22.28 -3.95 20.27
CA ASN A 370 -21.82 -4.71 21.45
C ASN A 370 -20.66 -5.64 21.11
N LYS A 371 -20.74 -6.31 19.94
CA LYS A 371 -19.68 -7.24 19.53
C LYS A 371 -18.38 -6.51 19.19
N GLY A 372 -18.46 -5.34 18.57
CA GLY A 372 -17.30 -4.51 18.30
C GLY A 372 -16.61 -4.03 19.58
N LEU A 373 -17.37 -3.63 20.60
CA LEU A 373 -16.82 -3.24 21.90
C LEU A 373 -16.15 -4.43 22.62
N GLU A 374 -16.78 -5.61 22.61
CA GLU A 374 -16.17 -6.84 23.14
C GLU A 374 -14.83 -7.17 22.46
N LEU A 375 -14.76 -7.05 21.12
CA LEU A 375 -13.54 -7.31 20.36
C LEU A 375 -12.44 -6.29 20.67
N PHE A 376 -12.80 -5.02 20.86
CA PHE A 376 -11.85 -3.97 21.25
C PHE A 376 -11.25 -4.23 22.64
N ASP A 377 -12.07 -4.70 23.59
CA ASP A 377 -11.59 -5.08 24.91
C ASP A 377 -10.73 -6.35 24.88
N ALA A 378 -11.14 -7.35 24.07
CA ALA A 378 -10.36 -8.57 23.87
C ALA A 378 -8.98 -8.28 23.27
N MET A 379 -8.88 -7.34 22.32
CA MET A 379 -7.61 -6.89 21.73
C MET A 379 -6.59 -6.50 22.81
N LYS A 380 -7.03 -5.73 23.80
CA LYS A 380 -6.18 -5.28 24.92
C LYS A 380 -5.89 -6.42 25.89
N ARG A 381 -6.94 -7.11 26.37
CA ARG A 381 -6.86 -8.04 27.51
C ARG A 381 -6.29 -9.40 27.12
N GLU A 382 -6.75 -9.96 26.01
CA GLU A 382 -6.42 -11.32 25.58
C GLU A 382 -5.20 -11.33 24.66
N TYR A 383 -5.17 -10.42 23.68
CA TYR A 383 -4.11 -10.40 22.65
C TYR A 383 -2.91 -9.52 23.03
N LYS A 384 -3.06 -8.67 24.07
CA LYS A 384 -2.04 -7.74 24.57
C LYS A 384 -1.54 -6.81 23.46
N LEU A 385 -2.48 -6.33 22.64
CA LEU A 385 -2.22 -5.38 21.57
C LEU A 385 -2.66 -3.99 22.01
N GLU A 386 -1.72 -3.05 22.04
CA GLU A 386 -2.01 -1.65 22.28
C GLU A 386 -2.76 -1.04 21.09
N PRO A 387 -3.98 -0.49 21.26
CA PRO A 387 -4.73 0.09 20.15
C PRO A 387 -4.03 1.35 19.62
N GLY A 388 -3.98 1.45 18.29
CA GLY A 388 -3.57 2.66 17.59
C GLY A 388 -4.77 3.54 17.22
N PRO A 389 -4.54 4.76 16.69
CA PRO A 389 -5.61 5.69 16.30
C PRO A 389 -6.68 5.07 15.39
N GLU A 390 -6.29 4.18 14.47
CA GLU A 390 -7.25 3.55 13.53
C GLU A 390 -8.31 2.70 14.25
N HIS A 391 -7.94 2.10 15.40
CA HIS A 391 -8.85 1.27 16.19
C HIS A 391 -9.85 2.15 16.95
N TYR A 392 -9.37 3.25 17.53
CA TYR A 392 -10.22 4.23 18.20
C TYR A 392 -11.20 4.86 17.21
N ALA A 393 -10.74 5.22 16.01
CA ALA A 393 -11.60 5.74 14.95
C ALA A 393 -12.72 4.74 14.58
N CYS A 394 -12.40 3.44 14.49
CA CYS A 394 -13.42 2.41 14.23
C CYS A 394 -14.44 2.29 15.37
N VAL A 395 -14.02 2.42 16.64
CA VAL A 395 -14.96 2.36 17.78
C VAL A 395 -15.82 3.63 17.85
N VAL A 396 -15.27 4.79 17.55
CA VAL A 396 -16.04 6.04 17.45
C VAL A 396 -17.05 5.97 16.30
N ASP A 397 -16.66 5.45 15.14
CA ASP A 397 -17.60 5.21 14.02
C ASP A 397 -18.69 4.20 14.42
N LEU A 398 -18.34 3.12 15.12
CA LEU A 398 -19.26 2.10 15.62
C LEU A 398 -20.31 2.65 16.60
N LEU A 399 -19.88 3.47 17.57
CA LEU A 399 -20.77 4.14 18.54
C LEU A 399 -21.60 5.24 17.85
N GLY A 400 -20.93 6.00 16.99
CA GLY A 400 -21.51 7.11 16.25
C GLY A 400 -22.66 6.67 15.35
N ARG A 401 -22.48 5.64 14.53
CA ARG A 401 -23.55 5.06 13.69
C ARG A 401 -24.69 4.42 14.47
N ALA A 402 -24.44 4.01 15.72
CA ALA A 402 -25.47 3.50 16.61
C ALA A 402 -26.28 4.62 17.29
N GLY A 403 -26.00 5.89 17.01
CA GLY A 403 -26.63 7.04 17.65
C GLY A 403 -26.14 7.34 19.06
N ARG A 404 -25.08 6.68 19.52
CA ARG A 404 -24.50 6.83 20.87
C ARG A 404 -23.43 7.93 20.85
N ILE A 405 -23.81 9.13 20.41
CA ILE A 405 -22.89 10.26 20.18
C ILE A 405 -22.19 10.68 21.48
N ASP A 406 -22.93 10.76 22.59
CA ASP A 406 -22.36 11.17 23.88
C ASP A 406 -21.30 10.18 24.37
N GLU A 407 -21.58 8.87 24.26
CA GLU A 407 -20.61 7.83 24.59
C GLU A 407 -19.39 7.84 23.66
N ALA A 408 -19.57 8.20 22.38
CA ALA A 408 -18.46 8.36 21.46
C ALA A 408 -17.55 9.51 21.89
N CYS A 409 -18.11 10.62 22.37
CA CYS A 409 -17.35 11.74 22.91
C CYS A 409 -16.61 11.38 24.20
N GLU A 410 -17.29 10.75 25.16
CA GLU A 410 -16.67 10.25 26.40
C GLU A 410 -15.53 9.27 26.08
N PHE A 411 -15.71 8.41 25.07
CA PHE A 411 -14.69 7.47 24.64
C PHE A 411 -13.45 8.19 24.07
N ILE A 412 -13.62 9.24 23.27
CA ILE A 412 -12.52 10.07 22.76
C ILE A 412 -11.74 10.72 23.91
N GLU A 413 -12.44 11.25 24.91
CA GLU A 413 -11.83 11.86 26.09
C GLU A 413 -11.05 10.83 26.94
N SER A 414 -11.49 9.57 26.95
CA SER A 414 -10.83 8.47 27.67
C SER A 414 -9.58 7.90 26.99
N MET A 415 -9.24 8.37 25.79
CA MET A 415 -8.14 7.82 25.00
C MET A 415 -6.77 8.07 25.69
N PRO A 416 -5.89 7.06 25.76
CA PRO A 416 -4.54 7.20 26.31
C PRO A 416 -3.56 7.86 25.31
N ILE A 417 -4.02 8.10 24.07
CA ILE A 417 -3.26 8.71 22.98
C ILE A 417 -4.02 9.92 22.47
N GLU A 418 -3.30 10.88 21.88
CA GLU A 418 -3.94 12.05 21.27
C GLU A 418 -4.84 11.61 20.09
N PRO A 419 -6.12 12.02 20.08
CA PRO A 419 -7.02 11.71 18.97
C PRO A 419 -6.56 12.39 17.68
N ASP A 420 -6.49 11.62 16.59
CA ASP A 420 -6.08 12.11 15.27
C ASP A 420 -7.28 12.58 14.42
N GLY A 421 -7.00 12.99 13.19
CA GLY A 421 -8.03 13.46 12.27
C GLY A 421 -9.08 12.40 11.96
N ALA A 422 -8.71 11.12 11.89
CA ALA A 422 -9.63 10.03 11.61
C ALA A 422 -10.66 9.82 12.73
N VAL A 423 -10.24 9.95 13.99
CA VAL A 423 -11.13 9.84 15.16
C VAL A 423 -12.17 10.96 15.16
N TRP A 424 -11.75 12.22 15.04
CA TRP A 424 -12.68 13.36 14.98
C TRP A 424 -13.53 13.36 13.70
N GLY A 425 -12.96 12.89 12.59
CA GLY A 425 -13.67 12.68 11.34
C GLY A 425 -14.80 11.67 11.44
N ALA A 426 -14.58 10.56 12.17
CA ALA A 426 -15.62 9.56 12.45
C ALA A 426 -16.78 10.16 13.27
N LEU A 427 -16.47 10.93 14.31
CA LEU A 427 -17.49 11.63 15.10
C LEU A 427 -18.26 12.64 14.25
N LEU A 428 -17.57 13.44 13.43
CA LEU A 428 -18.20 14.40 12.51
C LEU A 428 -19.15 13.69 11.52
N GLY A 429 -18.75 12.53 11.01
CA GLY A 429 -19.58 11.68 10.16
C GLY A 429 -20.84 11.20 10.88
N ALA A 430 -20.71 10.76 12.13
CA ALA A 430 -21.84 10.35 12.96
C ALA A 430 -22.81 11.51 13.25
N CYS A 431 -22.29 12.71 13.53
CA CYS A 431 -23.10 13.91 13.72
C CYS A 431 -23.94 14.26 12.50
N LYS A 432 -23.43 14.01 11.28
CA LYS A 432 -24.23 14.14 10.05
C LYS A 432 -25.41 13.17 10.04
N ILE A 433 -25.17 11.89 10.34
CA ILE A 433 -26.21 10.85 10.31
C ILE A 433 -27.34 11.19 11.30
N HIS A 434 -26.97 11.64 12.51
CA HIS A 434 -27.91 11.93 13.59
C HIS A 434 -28.35 13.39 13.66
N LYS A 435 -27.97 14.22 12.68
CA LYS A 435 -28.30 15.66 12.58
C LYS A 435 -27.95 16.47 13.84
N ASN A 436 -26.86 16.11 14.52
CA ASN A 436 -26.37 16.81 15.71
C ASN A 436 -25.36 17.90 15.31
N VAL A 437 -25.85 19.12 15.08
CA VAL A 437 -25.03 20.24 14.59
C VAL A 437 -24.04 20.74 15.66
N ASP A 438 -24.45 20.78 16.93
CA ASP A 438 -23.62 21.31 18.01
C ASP A 438 -22.35 20.48 18.19
N MET A 439 -22.49 19.15 18.24
CA MET A 439 -21.34 18.25 18.33
C MET A 439 -20.51 18.23 17.03
N ALA A 440 -21.15 18.43 15.87
CA ALA A 440 -20.43 18.58 14.61
C ALA A 440 -19.49 19.81 14.63
N GLU A 441 -19.89 20.94 15.22
CA GLU A 441 -19.01 22.11 15.32
C GLU A 441 -17.77 21.84 16.16
N VAL A 442 -17.93 21.11 17.29
CA VAL A 442 -16.83 20.72 18.17
C VAL A 442 -15.87 19.78 17.43
N ALA A 443 -16.39 18.72 16.82
CA ALA A 443 -15.58 17.77 16.06
C ALA A 443 -14.87 18.42 14.88
N PHE A 444 -15.56 19.33 14.17
CA PHE A 444 -14.99 20.07 13.05
C PHE A 444 -13.86 21.00 13.48
N ALA A 445 -14.01 21.73 14.59
CA ALA A 445 -12.96 22.60 15.10
C ALA A 445 -11.67 21.82 15.43
N LYS A 446 -11.80 20.60 15.97
CA LYS A 446 -10.67 19.72 16.26
C LYS A 446 -10.04 19.14 15.00
N VAL A 447 -10.84 18.67 14.05
CA VAL A 447 -10.31 18.02 12.85
C VAL A 447 -9.56 18.97 11.93
N ILE A 448 -9.98 20.24 11.84
CA ILE A 448 -9.27 21.26 11.03
C ILE A 448 -7.98 21.77 11.68
N GLU A 449 -7.84 21.63 13.00
CA GLU A 449 -6.59 21.92 13.71
C GLU A 449 -5.53 20.87 13.34
N LEU A 450 -5.94 19.60 13.25
CA LEU A 450 -5.08 18.46 12.95
C LEU A 450 -4.79 18.32 11.44
N GLU A 451 -5.83 18.42 10.60
CA GLU A 451 -5.75 18.19 9.16
C GLU A 451 -6.35 19.39 8.37
N PRO A 452 -5.71 20.58 8.45
CA PRO A 452 -6.26 21.81 7.87
C PRO A 452 -6.41 21.76 6.35
N MET A 453 -5.72 20.83 5.67
CA MET A 453 -5.74 20.68 4.21
C MET A 453 -6.71 19.60 3.72
N ASN A 454 -7.39 18.88 4.62
CA ASN A 454 -8.31 17.81 4.24
C ASN A 454 -9.68 18.40 3.84
N ILE A 455 -9.90 18.53 2.52
CA ILE A 455 -11.11 19.10 1.92
C ILE A 455 -12.38 18.33 2.32
N GLY A 456 -12.26 17.02 2.60
CA GLY A 456 -13.37 16.14 2.94
C GLY A 456 -14.16 16.62 4.15
N TYR A 457 -13.48 17.10 5.20
CA TYR A 457 -14.15 17.58 6.41
C TYR A 457 -14.90 18.89 6.20
N TYR A 458 -14.37 19.81 5.38
CA TYR A 458 -15.07 21.04 5.01
C TYR A 458 -16.34 20.71 4.23
N VAL A 459 -16.26 19.80 3.27
CA VAL A 459 -17.43 19.35 2.50
C VAL A 459 -18.45 18.67 3.42
N LEU A 460 -18.00 17.82 4.35
CA LEU A 460 -18.87 17.16 5.31
C LEU A 460 -19.60 18.18 6.20
N MET A 461 -18.90 19.17 6.75
CA MET A 461 -19.49 20.22 7.58
C MET A 461 -20.45 21.11 6.79
N SER A 462 -20.12 21.45 5.53
CA SER A 462 -21.03 22.19 4.65
C SER A 462 -22.32 21.41 4.40
N ASN A 463 -22.24 20.08 4.27
CA ASN A 463 -23.42 19.24 4.10
C ASN A 463 -24.28 19.25 5.38
N ILE A 464 -23.67 19.14 6.57
CA ILE A 464 -24.40 19.20 7.85
C ILE A 464 -25.16 20.52 7.99
N TYR A 465 -24.55 21.65 7.61
CA TYR A 465 -25.24 22.94 7.60
C TYR A 465 -26.35 23.04 6.55
N THR A 466 -26.18 22.38 5.41
CA THR A 466 -27.22 22.32 4.37
C THR A 466 -28.42 21.53 4.88
N ASP A 467 -28.19 20.37 5.51
CA ASP A 467 -29.24 19.51 6.06
C ASP A 467 -30.02 20.16 7.22
N SER A 468 -29.40 21.14 7.90
CA SER A 468 -30.00 21.92 8.99
C SER A 468 -30.47 23.33 8.58
N ASN A 469 -30.41 23.67 7.28
CA ASN A 469 -30.76 25.00 6.74
C ASN A 469 -30.00 26.19 7.37
N ASN A 470 -28.78 25.96 7.89
CA ASN A 470 -27.94 27.01 8.48
C ASN A 470 -27.12 27.73 7.39
N GLN A 471 -27.68 28.79 6.83
CA GLN A 471 -27.04 29.58 5.75
C GLN A 471 -25.72 30.22 6.18
N GLU A 472 -25.62 30.72 7.41
CA GLU A 472 -24.41 31.36 7.93
C GLU A 472 -23.25 30.37 7.99
N GLY A 473 -23.50 29.15 8.51
CA GLY A 473 -22.53 28.06 8.54
C GLY A 473 -22.03 27.68 7.13
N ILE A 474 -22.93 27.58 6.15
CA ILE A 474 -22.55 27.30 4.74
C ILE A 474 -21.61 28.38 4.20
N TRP A 475 -21.92 29.66 4.42
CA TRP A 475 -21.06 30.75 3.99
C TRP A 475 -19.71 30.74 4.68
N ARG A 476 -19.67 30.46 5.99
CA ARG A 476 -18.45 30.29 6.78
C ARG A 476 -17.53 29.23 6.18
N ILE A 477 -18.07 28.05 5.87
CA ILE A 477 -17.29 26.98 5.22
C ILE A 477 -16.80 27.41 3.83
N ARG A 478 -17.66 28.01 3.00
CA ARG A 478 -17.29 28.44 1.64
C ARG A 478 -16.17 29.49 1.64
N VAL A 479 -16.19 30.44 2.58
CA VAL A 479 -15.10 31.41 2.75
C VAL A 479 -13.81 30.69 3.14
N MET A 480 -13.86 29.81 4.15
CA MET A 480 -12.71 29.03 4.59
C MET A 480 -12.09 28.17 3.48
N MET A 481 -12.92 27.61 2.59
CA MET A 481 -12.43 26.83 1.44
C MET A 481 -11.77 27.72 0.38
N ARG A 482 -12.32 28.93 0.13
CA ARG A 482 -11.75 29.88 -0.84
C ARG A 482 -10.42 30.45 -0.37
N GLU A 483 -10.30 30.84 0.90
CA GLU A 483 -9.06 31.39 1.46
C GLU A 483 -7.90 30.39 1.41
N ARG A 484 -8.20 29.10 1.55
CA ARG A 484 -7.21 28.02 1.46
C ARG A 484 -6.98 27.52 0.02
N GLY A 485 -7.67 28.09 -0.97
CA GLY A 485 -7.52 27.71 -2.37
C GLY A 485 -8.00 26.30 -2.71
N PHE A 486 -8.93 25.74 -1.92
CA PHE A 486 -9.40 24.37 -2.15
C PHE A 486 -10.19 24.24 -3.44
N LYS A 487 -9.89 23.19 -4.18
CA LYS A 487 -10.69 22.72 -5.31
C LYS A 487 -11.37 21.43 -4.88
N LYS A 488 -12.71 21.42 -4.93
CA LYS A 488 -13.48 20.20 -4.67
C LYS A 488 -13.12 19.16 -5.73
N GLU A 489 -12.63 18.00 -5.30
CA GLU A 489 -12.45 16.89 -6.20
C GLU A 489 -13.82 16.46 -6.76
N PRO A 490 -13.95 16.33 -8.09
CA PRO A 490 -15.21 15.89 -8.67
C PRO A 490 -15.46 14.43 -8.28
N GLY A 491 -16.69 14.14 -7.87
CA GLY A 491 -17.15 12.76 -7.75
C GLY A 491 -17.28 12.15 -9.14
N TYR A 492 -16.78 10.93 -9.31
CA TYR A 492 -16.87 10.20 -10.56
C TYR A 492 -17.22 8.74 -10.32
N SER A 493 -17.86 8.14 -11.32
CA SER A 493 -18.28 6.74 -11.28
C SER A 493 -17.71 5.99 -12.48
N TYR A 494 -17.36 4.72 -12.26
CA TYR A 494 -16.89 3.81 -13.28
C TYR A 494 -17.92 2.74 -13.60
N VAL A 495 -17.97 2.37 -14.87
CA VAL A 495 -18.64 1.16 -15.35
C VAL A 495 -17.70 0.44 -16.30
N GLU A 496 -17.45 -0.85 -16.06
CA GLU A 496 -16.76 -1.69 -17.03
C GLU A 496 -17.77 -2.27 -18.03
N HIS A 497 -17.56 -2.05 -19.33
CA HIS A 497 -18.33 -2.71 -20.38
C HIS A 497 -17.41 -3.26 -21.47
N LYS A 498 -17.53 -4.56 -21.76
CA LYS A 498 -16.71 -5.28 -22.76
C LYS A 498 -15.20 -5.04 -22.60
N GLY A 499 -14.76 -4.84 -21.35
CA GLY A 499 -13.34 -4.67 -21.07
C GLY A 499 -12.78 -3.27 -21.17
N ARG A 500 -13.60 -2.27 -21.49
CA ARG A 500 -13.27 -0.85 -21.39
C ARG A 500 -13.91 -0.30 -20.13
N VAL A 501 -13.14 0.44 -19.34
CA VAL A 501 -13.66 1.19 -18.19
C VAL A 501 -14.15 2.54 -18.69
N HIS A 502 -15.42 2.84 -18.45
CA HIS A 502 -16.06 4.10 -18.79
C HIS A 502 -16.16 4.97 -17.53
N LEU A 503 -15.58 6.16 -17.58
CA LEU A 503 -15.60 7.15 -16.51
C LEU A 503 -16.73 8.15 -16.76
N PHE A 504 -17.49 8.46 -15.73
CA PHE A 504 -18.51 9.51 -15.74
C PHE A 504 -18.22 10.51 -14.64
N LEU A 505 -18.04 11.78 -15.01
CA LEU A 505 -17.98 12.90 -14.06
C LEU A 505 -19.39 13.49 -13.87
N ALA A 506 -19.58 14.22 -12.76
CA ALA A 506 -20.83 14.95 -12.58
C ALA A 506 -20.98 16.03 -13.66
N GLY A 507 -22.12 16.05 -14.37
CA GLY A 507 -22.39 16.96 -15.49
C GLY A 507 -21.57 16.68 -16.76
N ASP A 508 -20.95 15.51 -16.85
CA ASP A 508 -20.07 15.16 -17.96
C ASP A 508 -20.82 14.99 -19.28
N ARG A 509 -20.31 15.66 -20.32
CA ARG A 509 -20.79 15.54 -21.70
C ARG A 509 -19.69 15.14 -22.67
N SER A 510 -18.52 14.74 -22.16
CA SER A 510 -17.36 14.34 -22.97
C SER A 510 -17.47 12.92 -23.52
N HIS A 511 -18.37 12.10 -22.97
CA HIS A 511 -18.55 10.72 -23.39
C HIS A 511 -19.13 10.63 -24.81
N GLU A 512 -18.61 9.72 -25.63
CA GLU A 512 -19.00 9.52 -27.04
C GLU A 512 -20.52 9.28 -27.22
N GLN A 513 -21.19 8.78 -26.19
CA GLN A 513 -22.62 8.43 -26.17
C GLN A 513 -23.43 9.24 -25.16
N THR A 514 -23.02 10.48 -24.90
CA THR A 514 -23.67 11.33 -23.90
C THR A 514 -25.17 11.48 -24.16
N GLU A 515 -25.58 11.75 -25.41
CA GLU A 515 -26.99 12.01 -25.74
C GLU A 515 -27.90 10.82 -25.40
N GLU A 516 -27.50 9.58 -25.71
CA GLU A 516 -28.30 8.42 -25.37
C GLU A 516 -28.35 8.15 -23.86
N VAL A 517 -27.24 8.39 -23.16
CA VAL A 517 -27.17 8.22 -21.69
C VAL A 517 -28.12 9.18 -21.00
N TYR A 518 -28.14 10.45 -21.40
CA TYR A 518 -29.06 11.44 -20.82
C TYR A 518 -30.52 11.12 -21.16
N ARG A 519 -30.82 10.65 -22.38
CA ARG A 519 -32.18 10.22 -22.74
C ARG A 519 -32.65 9.05 -21.87
N MET A 520 -31.81 8.03 -21.67
CA MET A 520 -32.13 6.91 -20.78
C MET A 520 -32.33 7.39 -19.33
N LEU A 521 -31.52 8.34 -18.86
CA LEU A 521 -31.68 8.91 -17.53
C LEU A 521 -33.04 9.62 -17.38
N ASP A 522 -33.46 10.41 -18.37
CA ASP A 522 -34.79 11.05 -18.37
C ASP A 522 -35.94 10.02 -18.36
N GLU A 523 -35.81 8.92 -19.12
CA GLU A 523 -36.78 7.81 -19.12
C GLU A 523 -36.88 7.14 -17.74
N LEU A 524 -35.74 6.87 -17.09
CA LEU A 524 -35.68 6.28 -15.76
C LEU A 524 -36.27 7.20 -14.70
N GLU A 525 -35.94 8.50 -14.72
CA GLU A 525 -36.50 9.45 -13.76
C GLU A 525 -38.01 9.60 -13.91
N THR A 526 -38.52 9.65 -15.14
CA THR A 526 -39.95 9.68 -15.39
C THR A 526 -40.64 8.43 -14.81
N SER A 527 -40.04 7.26 -15.03
CA SER A 527 -40.55 5.98 -14.51
C SER A 527 -40.52 5.92 -12.97
N VAL A 528 -39.50 6.51 -12.33
CA VAL A 528 -39.43 6.61 -10.86
C VAL A 528 -40.53 7.53 -10.33
N MET A 529 -40.74 8.69 -10.95
CA MET A 529 -41.79 9.64 -10.55
C MET A 529 -43.21 9.06 -10.68
N GLU A 530 -43.46 8.23 -11.71
CA GLU A 530 -44.76 7.54 -11.88
C GLU A 530 -45.06 6.55 -10.75
N ILE A 531 -44.04 5.86 -10.22
CA ILE A 531 -44.21 4.95 -9.07
C ILE A 531 -44.38 5.74 -7.78
N GLU A 532 -43.59 6.79 -7.58
CA GLU A 532 -43.65 7.62 -6.36
C GLU A 532 -44.97 8.38 -6.24
N GLY A 533 -45.53 8.87 -7.35
CA GLY A 533 -46.84 9.53 -7.38
C GLY A 533 -48.03 8.65 -6.98
N ASN A 534 -47.81 7.33 -6.83
CA ASN A 534 -48.82 6.35 -6.42
C ASN A 534 -48.64 5.88 -4.96
N THR A 535 -47.64 6.41 -4.26
CA THR A 535 -47.36 6.14 -2.83
C THR A 535 -47.35 7.45 -2.06
N ASP A 536 -48.30 7.64 -1.14
CA ASP A 536 -48.28 8.75 -0.18
C ASP A 536 -47.00 8.70 0.66
N CYS A 537 -45.97 9.43 0.24
CA CYS A 537 -44.71 9.60 0.96
C CYS A 537 -44.43 11.10 1.13
N ASP A 538 -44.46 11.54 2.39
CA ASP A 538 -44.26 12.93 2.87
C ASP A 538 -42.84 13.51 2.66
N ARG A 539 -42.07 13.02 1.68
CA ARG A 539 -40.66 13.42 1.44
C ARG A 539 -40.36 13.93 0.03
N CYS A 540 -41.33 14.55 -0.64
CA CYS A 540 -41.07 15.29 -1.88
C CYS A 540 -40.38 16.64 -1.58
N GLY A 541 -39.05 16.62 -1.43
CA GLY A 541 -38.25 17.80 -1.75
C GLY A 541 -38.13 17.94 -3.27
N GLU A 542 -38.17 19.16 -3.80
CA GLU A 542 -37.89 19.42 -5.22
C GLU A 542 -36.55 18.76 -5.62
N VAL A 543 -36.57 17.85 -6.60
CA VAL A 543 -35.35 17.30 -7.21
C VAL A 543 -34.61 18.47 -7.86
N SER A 544 -33.60 19.00 -7.17
CA SER A 544 -32.84 20.13 -7.69
C SER A 544 -32.13 19.72 -8.98
N SER A 545 -32.08 20.61 -9.97
CA SER A 545 -31.42 20.36 -11.27
C SER A 545 -29.96 19.90 -11.14
N SER A 546 -29.30 20.19 -10.01
CA SER A 546 -27.93 19.74 -9.72
C SER A 546 -27.80 18.26 -9.38
N THR A 547 -28.86 17.58 -8.92
CA THR A 547 -28.82 16.14 -8.56
C THR A 547 -28.99 15.20 -9.75
N ARG A 548 -29.62 15.67 -10.83
CA ARG A 548 -29.72 14.99 -12.13
C ARG A 548 -28.36 14.66 -12.73
N GLU A 549 -27.39 15.53 -12.49
CA GLU A 549 -26.07 15.46 -13.11
C GLU A 549 -25.07 14.63 -12.29
N HIS A 550 -25.50 13.85 -11.30
CA HIS A 550 -24.61 13.01 -10.52
C HIS A 550 -24.02 11.86 -11.35
N SER A 551 -22.71 11.61 -11.19
CA SER A 551 -21.97 10.59 -11.94
C SER A 551 -22.55 9.18 -11.83
N GLU A 552 -23.15 8.85 -10.68
CA GLU A 552 -23.74 7.54 -10.37
C GLU A 552 -24.95 7.27 -11.27
N ARG A 553 -25.79 8.31 -11.47
CA ARG A 553 -26.99 8.22 -12.31
C ARG A 553 -26.61 8.03 -13.78
N LEU A 554 -25.60 8.78 -14.26
CA LEU A 554 -25.06 8.63 -15.61
C LEU A 554 -24.46 7.24 -15.83
N ALA A 555 -23.68 6.74 -14.87
CA ALA A 555 -23.11 5.40 -14.90
C ALA A 555 -24.20 4.31 -14.96
N VAL A 556 -25.24 4.41 -14.14
CA VAL A 556 -26.37 3.47 -14.14
C VAL A 556 -27.12 3.51 -15.46
N ALA A 557 -27.44 4.70 -15.98
CA ALA A 557 -28.13 4.85 -17.27
C ALA A 557 -27.31 4.24 -18.43
N PHE A 558 -26.00 4.51 -18.48
CA PHE A 558 -25.11 3.89 -19.44
C PHE A 558 -25.08 2.36 -19.32
N ALA A 559 -24.97 1.83 -18.10
CA ALA A 559 -24.93 0.40 -17.87
C ALA A 559 -26.22 -0.31 -18.32
N ILE A 560 -27.38 0.28 -18.05
CA ILE A 560 -28.69 -0.23 -18.50
C ILE A 560 -28.75 -0.26 -20.03
N LEU A 561 -28.32 0.80 -20.70
CA LEU A 561 -28.28 0.88 -22.18
C LEU A 561 -27.42 -0.22 -22.81
N LYS A 562 -26.36 -0.66 -22.12
CA LYS A 562 -25.35 -1.57 -22.66
C LYS A 562 -25.52 -3.03 -22.28
N THR A 563 -26.43 -3.33 -21.36
CA THR A 563 -26.62 -4.70 -20.84
C THR A 563 -28.01 -5.22 -21.19
N SER A 564 -28.18 -6.55 -21.24
CA SER A 564 -29.47 -7.23 -21.55
C SER A 564 -30.19 -7.70 -20.28
N PRO A 565 -31.53 -7.61 -20.15
CA PRO A 565 -32.29 -7.86 -18.90
C PRO A 565 -31.80 -9.07 -18.12
N GLY A 566 -31.75 -8.97 -16.79
CA GLY A 566 -31.20 -9.98 -15.89
C GLY A 566 -29.68 -9.92 -15.66
N ALA A 567 -28.93 -9.08 -16.39
CA ALA A 567 -27.50 -8.91 -16.11
C ALA A 567 -27.25 -8.05 -14.86
N GLU A 568 -26.24 -8.42 -14.07
CA GLU A 568 -25.74 -7.66 -12.92
C GLU A 568 -24.93 -6.45 -13.38
N ILE A 569 -25.18 -5.28 -12.78
CA ILE A 569 -24.52 -4.01 -13.12
C ILE A 569 -23.62 -3.59 -11.96
N LEU A 570 -22.31 -3.54 -12.20
CA LEU A 570 -21.33 -3.03 -11.25
C LEU A 570 -21.03 -1.55 -11.53
N VAL A 571 -21.25 -0.70 -10.53
CA VAL A 571 -20.86 0.72 -10.54
C VAL A 571 -19.88 0.97 -9.41
N ILE A 572 -18.74 1.58 -9.72
CA ILE A 572 -17.73 1.95 -8.72
C ILE A 572 -17.70 3.46 -8.57
N LYS A 573 -17.91 3.96 -7.36
CA LYS A 573 -17.83 5.38 -7.00
C LYS A 573 -16.58 5.66 -6.17
N ASN A 574 -15.90 6.77 -6.45
CA ASN A 574 -14.72 7.18 -5.68
C ASN A 574 -15.06 7.77 -4.30
N LEU A 575 -16.23 8.37 -4.17
CA LEU A 575 -16.75 8.96 -2.94
C LEU A 575 -17.87 8.10 -2.33
N ARG A 576 -18.34 8.48 -1.15
CA ARG A 576 -19.58 7.92 -0.59
C ARG A 576 -20.76 8.34 -1.48
N VAL A 577 -21.63 7.39 -1.82
CA VAL A 577 -22.86 7.65 -2.60
C VAL A 577 -23.75 8.62 -1.80
N CYS A 578 -24.43 9.57 -2.43
CA CYS A 578 -25.34 10.48 -1.71
C CYS A 578 -26.74 9.85 -1.51
N GLU A 579 -27.54 10.41 -0.59
CA GLU A 579 -28.88 9.87 -0.28
C GLU A 579 -29.77 9.84 -1.53
N ASP A 580 -29.79 10.91 -2.32
CA ASP A 580 -30.58 10.99 -3.56
C ASP A 580 -30.18 9.95 -4.60
N CYS A 581 -28.89 9.62 -4.72
CA CYS A 581 -28.40 8.58 -5.62
C CYS A 581 -28.75 7.19 -5.09
N HIS A 582 -28.62 6.97 -3.78
CA HIS A 582 -28.97 5.70 -3.16
C HIS A 582 -30.47 5.40 -3.32
N VAL A 583 -31.34 6.39 -3.04
CA VAL A 583 -32.79 6.27 -3.23
C VAL A 583 -33.14 6.07 -4.71
N PHE A 584 -32.54 6.85 -5.61
CA PHE A 584 -32.78 6.68 -7.05
C PHE A 584 -32.44 5.26 -7.54
N ILE A 585 -31.26 4.73 -7.20
CA ILE A 585 -30.83 3.39 -7.64
C ILE A 585 -31.73 2.30 -7.03
N LYS A 586 -32.15 2.50 -5.78
CA LYS A 586 -33.15 1.65 -5.12
C LYS A 586 -34.45 1.62 -5.93
N MET A 587 -35.02 2.78 -6.28
CA MET A 587 -36.25 2.83 -7.08
C MET A 587 -36.08 2.26 -8.48
N VAL A 588 -34.96 2.56 -9.16
CA VAL A 588 -34.65 1.99 -10.48
C VAL A 588 -34.58 0.46 -10.42
N SER A 589 -33.98 -0.13 -9.38
CA SER A 589 -33.94 -1.60 -9.20
C SER A 589 -35.31 -2.27 -9.07
N LYS A 590 -36.36 -1.50 -8.76
CA LYS A 590 -37.75 -2.00 -8.73
C LYS A 590 -38.42 -1.94 -10.11
N ILE A 591 -37.92 -1.08 -11.00
CA ILE A 591 -38.49 -0.82 -12.33
C ILE A 591 -37.85 -1.74 -13.37
N VAL A 592 -36.53 -1.86 -13.32
CA VAL A 592 -35.78 -2.65 -14.29
C VAL A 592 -35.41 -4.00 -13.70
N ASP A 593 -35.51 -5.06 -14.51
CA ASP A 593 -35.11 -6.42 -14.17
C ASP A 593 -33.58 -6.53 -14.11
N ARG A 594 -32.99 -5.95 -13.06
CA ARG A 594 -31.54 -5.80 -12.84
C ARG A 594 -31.19 -5.82 -11.37
N ARG A 595 -30.06 -6.46 -11.10
CA ARG A 595 -29.33 -6.31 -9.85
C ARG A 595 -28.23 -5.28 -10.00
N PHE A 596 -28.23 -4.26 -9.15
CA PHE A 596 -27.15 -3.26 -9.12
C PHE A 596 -26.22 -3.51 -7.95
N VAL A 597 -24.94 -3.53 -8.23
CA VAL A 597 -23.86 -3.62 -7.25
C VAL A 597 -23.11 -2.31 -7.29
N VAL A 598 -23.30 -1.45 -6.29
CA VAL A 598 -22.62 -0.16 -6.23
C VAL A 598 -21.58 -0.20 -5.12
N ARG A 599 -20.31 -0.05 -5.48
CA ARG A 599 -19.23 0.10 -4.52
C ARG A 599 -18.93 1.57 -4.32
N ASP A 600 -19.08 2.06 -3.11
CA ASP A 600 -18.63 3.40 -2.73
C ASP A 600 -17.23 3.37 -2.10
N ALA A 601 -16.78 4.49 -1.55
CA ALA A 601 -15.47 4.59 -0.89
C ALA A 601 -15.27 3.60 0.30
N SER A 602 -16.37 3.12 0.89
CA SER A 602 -16.38 2.37 2.15
C SER A 602 -16.92 0.95 2.04
N ARG A 603 -17.88 0.68 1.15
CA ARG A 603 -18.61 -0.59 1.09
C ARG A 603 -19.37 -0.81 -0.22
N PHE A 604 -19.96 -2.00 -0.32
CA PHE A 604 -20.90 -2.38 -1.36
C PHE A 604 -22.35 -2.19 -0.92
N HIS A 605 -23.16 -1.74 -1.87
CA HIS A 605 -24.61 -1.66 -1.79
C HIS A 605 -25.17 -2.56 -2.89
N TYR A 606 -25.94 -3.56 -2.51
CA TYR A 606 -26.65 -4.44 -3.43
C TYR A 606 -28.10 -3.99 -3.52
N PHE A 607 -28.50 -3.48 -4.68
CA PHE A 607 -29.87 -3.06 -4.94
C PHE A 607 -30.59 -4.09 -5.80
N GLU A 608 -31.74 -4.53 -5.31
CA GLU A 608 -32.57 -5.57 -5.91
C GLU A 608 -34.01 -5.35 -5.45
N ASP A 609 -34.96 -5.30 -6.38
CA ASP A 609 -36.40 -5.15 -6.11
C ASP A 609 -36.79 -3.99 -5.17
N GLY A 610 -36.09 -2.86 -5.24
CA GLY A 610 -36.40 -1.71 -4.39
C GLY A 610 -35.83 -1.81 -2.97
N LEU A 611 -34.97 -2.77 -2.70
CA LEU A 611 -34.27 -2.93 -1.41
C LEU A 611 -32.76 -2.73 -1.60
N CYS A 612 -32.09 -2.31 -0.54
CA CYS A 612 -30.63 -2.25 -0.48
C CYS A 612 -30.12 -3.16 0.65
N SER A 613 -29.03 -3.88 0.42
CA SER A 613 -28.38 -4.76 1.42
C SER A 613 -28.03 -4.05 2.72
N CYS A 614 -27.88 -2.73 2.70
CA CYS A 614 -27.55 -1.96 3.88
C CYS A 614 -28.71 -1.66 4.83
N LYS A 615 -29.95 -1.94 4.42
CA LYS A 615 -31.16 -1.63 5.22
C LYS A 615 -31.25 -0.16 5.66
N ASP A 616 -30.75 0.74 4.82
CA ASP A 616 -30.66 2.18 5.07
C ASP A 616 -29.79 2.55 6.30
N TYR A 617 -28.99 1.60 6.80
CA TYR A 617 -27.95 1.80 7.81
C TYR A 617 -26.61 2.00 7.08
N TRP A 618 -26.25 3.24 6.72
CA TRP A 618 -24.92 3.56 6.18
C TRP A 618 -24.21 4.66 6.91
#